data_AF-A0A7J2HKD6-F1
#
_entry.id   AF-A0A7J2HKD6-F1
#
_cell.length_a   1.000
_cell.length_b   1.000
_cell.length_c   1.000
_cell.angle_alpha   90.00
_cell.angle_beta   90.00
_cell.angle_gamma   90.00
#
_symmetry.space_group_name_H-M   'P 1'
#
loop_
_entity.id
_entity.type
_entity.pdbx_description
1 polymer ?
#
loop_
_entity_poly.entity_id
_entity_poly.type
_entity_poly.pdbx_seq_one_letter_code
_entity_poly.pdbx_strand_id
1 'polypeptide(L)'
;MGVARSVLNLLRNRKSIRIFRPSTISEEVLKLIIEAGVRAPTYLQSYTIIQVKDEEKKEELAKLCNEKIVKNASAILLICADLHRTRILLDMLGHEHVLRSDKHPIESILAVFDAGLVVENMIIAAEALGLGSVILDCPLIECKRFSELFELPKGVTPLILLCIGERGEVPPLRPRLPIDQIFHIDKYGEVLEEKLREYLEELERHMEIENYVRKYAGMDLKYLDYLRLKTELTNESKKVNDEIQKFLKENLIKT
;
A
#
# COMPACT_ATOMS: atom_id res chain seq x y z
N MET A 1 -9.10 5.61 30.11
CA MET A 1 -8.26 6.46 29.21
C MET A 1 -6.83 5.95 29.33
N GLY A 2 -6.43 5.04 28.44
CA GLY A 2 -5.12 4.38 28.51
C GLY A 2 -4.00 5.34 28.12
N VAL A 3 -2.88 5.25 28.82
CA VAL A 3 -1.62 5.99 28.60
C VAL A 3 -1.41 6.24 27.10
N ALA A 4 -1.30 7.52 26.70
CA ALA A 4 -0.97 7.89 25.34
C ALA A 4 0.30 7.12 24.91
N ARG A 5 0.18 6.21 23.94
CA ARG A 5 1.35 5.54 23.38
C ARG A 5 2.18 6.61 22.68
N SER A 6 3.48 6.66 22.96
CA SER A 6 4.37 7.53 22.18
C SER A 6 4.32 7.11 20.70
N VAL A 7 4.51 8.05 19.78
CA VAL A 7 4.57 7.76 18.34
C VAL A 7 5.62 6.69 18.05
N LEU A 8 6.77 6.73 18.75
CA LEU A 8 7.80 5.70 18.66
C LEU A 8 7.30 4.31 19.06
N ASN A 9 6.45 4.21 20.08
CA ASN A 9 5.85 2.94 20.48
C ASN A 9 4.88 2.41 19.41
N LEU A 10 4.05 3.29 18.83
CA LEU A 10 3.15 2.93 17.74
C LEU A 10 3.93 2.38 16.53
N LEU A 11 4.94 3.12 16.07
CA LEU A 11 5.78 2.74 14.94
C LEU A 11 6.48 1.39 15.15
N ARG A 12 7.07 1.18 16.33
CA ARG A 12 7.79 -0.07 16.65
C ARG A 12 6.88 -1.29 16.76
N ASN A 13 5.61 -1.09 17.11
CA ASN A 13 4.65 -2.18 17.31
C ASN A 13 3.67 -2.36 16.14
N ARG A 14 3.77 -1.51 15.10
CA ARG A 14 2.90 -1.55 13.93
C ARG A 14 2.99 -2.89 13.22
N LYS A 15 1.83 -3.48 12.96
CA LYS A 15 1.67 -4.76 12.28
C LYS A 15 0.42 -4.74 11.42
N SER A 16 0.48 -5.40 10.27
CA SER A 16 -0.67 -5.42 9.36
C SER A 16 -1.74 -6.37 9.90
N ILE A 17 -2.97 -5.87 10.01
CA ILE A 17 -4.14 -6.62 10.48
C ILE A 17 -4.95 -7.06 9.25
N ARG A 18 -5.14 -8.37 9.10
CA ARG A 18 -5.81 -9.01 7.96
C ARG A 18 -7.09 -9.73 8.36
N ILE A 19 -7.35 -9.84 9.67
CA ILE A 19 -8.62 -10.30 10.22
C ILE A 19 -9.22 -9.13 10.99
N PHE A 20 -10.31 -8.58 10.48
CA PHE A 20 -11.05 -7.51 11.14
C PHE A 20 -12.28 -8.06 11.85
N ARG A 21 -12.71 -7.40 12.92
CA ARG A 21 -14.05 -7.63 13.48
C ARG A 21 -15.08 -6.86 12.65
N PRO A 22 -16.26 -7.44 12.39
CA PRO A 22 -17.36 -6.71 11.77
C PRO A 22 -17.67 -5.46 12.58
N SER A 23 -17.38 -4.30 12.00
CA SER A 23 -17.52 -3.00 12.67
C SER A 23 -17.63 -1.89 11.63
N THR A 24 -18.33 -0.82 11.99
CA THR A 24 -18.37 0.42 11.20
C THR A 24 -17.38 1.43 11.78
N ILE A 25 -16.88 2.32 10.92
CA ILE A 25 -16.08 3.48 11.34
C ILE A 25 -16.93 4.73 11.16
N SER A 26 -16.99 5.57 12.19
CA SER A 26 -17.68 6.86 12.10
C SER A 26 -16.98 7.79 11.11
N GLU A 27 -17.73 8.67 10.46
CA GLU A 27 -17.16 9.63 9.50
C GLU A 27 -16.14 10.57 10.16
N GLU A 28 -16.34 10.92 11.43
CA GLU A 28 -15.42 11.78 12.20
C GLU A 28 -14.06 11.10 12.40
N VAL A 29 -14.04 9.83 12.81
CA VAL A 29 -12.81 9.04 12.97
C VAL A 29 -12.10 8.87 11.63
N LEU A 30 -12.83 8.56 10.56
CA LEU A 30 -12.22 8.43 9.23
C LEU A 30 -11.65 9.77 8.74
N LYS A 31 -12.37 10.87 8.98
CA LYS A 31 -11.91 12.22 8.66
C LYS A 31 -10.60 12.56 9.38
N LEU A 32 -10.47 12.24 10.67
CA LEU A 32 -9.21 12.43 11.42
C LEU A 32 -8.04 11.67 10.78
N ILE A 33 -8.28 10.44 10.31
CA ILE A 33 -7.26 9.62 9.63
C ILE A 33 -6.85 10.29 8.31
N ILE A 34 -7.81 10.74 7.50
CA ILE A 34 -7.56 11.40 6.22
C ILE A 34 -6.82 12.73 6.45
N GLU A 35 -7.25 13.54 7.43
CA GLU A 35 -6.62 14.81 7.78
C GLU A 35 -5.16 14.64 8.24
N ALA A 36 -4.86 13.57 8.98
CA ALA A 36 -3.48 13.20 9.30
C ALA A 36 -2.68 12.81 8.05
N GLY A 37 -3.29 12.03 7.15
CA GLY A 37 -2.73 11.64 5.86
C GLY A 37 -2.31 12.83 5.01
N VAL A 38 -3.24 13.76 4.74
CA VAL A 38 -2.98 14.92 3.87
C VAL A 38 -1.97 15.92 4.45
N ARG A 39 -1.59 15.76 5.73
CA ARG A 39 -0.53 16.54 6.38
C ARG A 39 0.88 15.97 6.17
N ALA A 40 1.01 14.90 5.40
CA ALA A 40 2.30 14.38 4.96
C ALA A 40 3.12 15.45 4.19
N PRO A 41 4.47 15.38 4.26
CA PRO A 41 5.35 16.34 3.58
C PRO A 41 5.40 16.05 2.08
N THR A 42 4.39 16.53 1.36
CA THR A 42 4.23 16.38 -0.09
C THR A 42 4.50 17.70 -0.80
N TYR A 43 4.90 17.66 -2.06
CA TYR A 43 5.17 18.87 -2.84
C TYR A 43 3.93 19.32 -3.62
N LEU A 44 3.60 18.63 -4.72
CA LEU A 44 2.46 18.96 -5.57
C LEU A 44 1.15 18.29 -5.12
N GLN A 45 1.21 17.47 -4.06
CA GLN A 45 0.07 16.69 -3.56
C GLN A 45 -0.52 15.82 -4.69
N SER A 46 0.35 15.14 -5.45
CA SER A 46 0.00 14.39 -6.66
C SER A 46 -0.58 13.01 -6.34
N TYR A 47 -1.59 12.96 -5.47
CA TYR A 47 -2.26 11.74 -5.03
C TYR A 47 -3.77 11.94 -4.88
N THR A 48 -4.54 10.87 -4.97
CA THR A 48 -5.99 10.91 -4.70
C THR A 48 -6.38 9.77 -3.79
N ILE A 49 -7.28 10.05 -2.85
CA ILE A 49 -7.86 9.07 -1.92
C ILE A 49 -9.34 8.93 -2.28
N ILE A 50 -9.78 7.73 -2.64
CA ILE A 50 -11.18 7.42 -2.93
C ILE A 50 -11.69 6.47 -1.86
N GLN A 51 -12.69 6.90 -1.09
CA GLN A 51 -13.38 6.00 -0.17
C GLN A 51 -14.37 5.12 -0.93
N VAL A 52 -14.27 3.81 -0.73
CA VAL A 52 -15.18 2.83 -1.34
C VAL A 52 -16.33 2.55 -0.36
N LYS A 53 -17.45 3.26 -0.54
CA LYS A 53 -18.69 3.06 0.23
C LYS A 53 -19.69 2.14 -0.47
N ASP A 54 -19.73 2.20 -1.80
CA ASP A 54 -20.69 1.48 -2.64
C ASP A 54 -20.54 -0.04 -2.51
N GLU A 55 -21.64 -0.74 -2.24
CA GLU A 55 -21.62 -2.18 -1.97
C GLU A 55 -21.33 -3.02 -3.21
N GLU A 56 -21.76 -2.58 -4.40
CA GLU A 56 -21.43 -3.28 -5.65
C GLU A 56 -19.94 -3.18 -5.95
N LYS A 57 -19.34 -1.99 -5.81
CA LYS A 57 -17.88 -1.82 -5.91
C LYS A 57 -17.15 -2.66 -4.87
N LYS A 58 -17.62 -2.74 -3.62
CA LYS A 58 -17.01 -3.60 -2.59
C LYS A 58 -17.03 -5.07 -2.97
N GLU A 59 -18.13 -5.56 -3.54
CA GLU A 59 -18.23 -6.95 -4.01
C GLU A 59 -17.27 -7.22 -5.16
N GLU A 60 -17.13 -6.30 -6.11
CA GLU A 60 -16.13 -6.42 -7.18
C GLU A 60 -14.69 -6.38 -6.63
N LEU A 61 -14.39 -5.47 -5.70
CA LEU A 61 -13.09 -5.45 -5.02
C LEU A 61 -12.79 -6.76 -4.28
N ALA A 62 -13.80 -7.38 -3.68
CA ALA A 62 -13.65 -8.63 -2.97
C ALA A 62 -13.24 -9.78 -3.90
N LYS A 63 -13.70 -9.76 -5.16
CA LYS A 63 -13.30 -10.72 -6.21
C LYS A 63 -11.90 -10.43 -6.78
N LEU A 64 -11.55 -9.15 -6.92
CA LEU A 64 -10.25 -8.71 -7.46
C LEU A 64 -9.09 -8.86 -6.49
N CYS A 65 -9.39 -8.81 -5.19
CA CYS A 65 -8.41 -8.74 -4.13
C CYS A 65 -8.58 -9.91 -3.15
N ASN A 66 -8.48 -9.64 -1.86
CA ASN A 66 -8.76 -10.61 -0.82
C ASN A 66 -10.17 -10.38 -0.26
N GLU A 67 -11.10 -11.26 -0.64
CA GLU A 67 -12.50 -11.17 -0.25
C GLU A 67 -12.70 -10.95 1.26
N LYS A 68 -12.02 -11.73 2.10
CA LYS A 68 -12.18 -11.67 3.55
C LYS A 68 -11.72 -10.34 4.14
N ILE A 69 -10.61 -9.79 3.65
CA ILE A 69 -10.09 -8.50 4.13
C ILE A 69 -11.04 -7.38 3.70
N VAL A 70 -11.41 -7.35 2.42
CA VAL A 70 -12.24 -6.29 1.84
C VAL A 70 -13.62 -6.26 2.51
N LYS A 71 -14.31 -7.41 2.62
CA LYS A 71 -15.67 -7.47 3.17
C LYS A 71 -15.75 -7.15 4.67
N ASN A 72 -14.68 -7.37 5.43
CA ASN A 72 -14.68 -7.14 6.89
C ASN A 72 -14.03 -5.80 7.31
N ALA A 73 -13.42 -5.05 6.37
CA ALA A 73 -12.84 -3.75 6.67
C ALA A 73 -13.94 -2.70 6.91
N SER A 74 -13.77 -1.87 7.93
CA SER A 74 -14.69 -0.77 8.25
C SER A 74 -14.54 0.41 7.27
N ALA A 75 -13.34 0.62 6.75
CA ALA A 75 -13.06 1.55 5.66
C ALA A 75 -12.11 0.91 4.63
N ILE A 76 -12.41 1.18 3.36
CA ILE A 76 -11.61 0.76 2.21
C ILE A 76 -11.29 2.02 1.42
N LEU A 77 -10.01 2.31 1.27
CA LEU A 77 -9.52 3.53 0.63
C LEU A 77 -8.63 3.14 -0.55
N LEU A 78 -9.04 3.52 -1.76
CA LEU A 78 -8.20 3.42 -2.94
C LEU A 78 -7.27 4.64 -3.01
N ILE A 79 -5.98 4.36 -3.07
CA ILE A 79 -4.93 5.38 -3.15
C ILE A 79 -4.37 5.37 -4.55
N CYS A 80 -4.40 6.54 -5.19
CA CYS A 80 -3.92 6.75 -6.55
C CYS A 80 -2.77 7.74 -6.57
N ALA A 81 -1.83 7.56 -7.49
CA ALA A 81 -1.03 8.67 -8.00
C ALA A 81 -1.92 9.51 -8.93
N ASP A 82 -1.90 10.84 -8.79
CA ASP A 82 -2.79 11.75 -9.51
C ASP A 82 -1.99 12.91 -10.12
N LEU A 83 -1.53 12.72 -11.36
CA LEU A 83 -0.95 13.78 -12.19
C LEU A 83 -2.01 14.53 -13.00
N HIS A 84 -3.24 14.02 -13.05
CA HIS A 84 -4.35 14.65 -13.74
C HIS A 84 -4.68 16.00 -13.09
N ARG A 85 -4.91 16.00 -11.78
CA ARG A 85 -5.18 17.22 -11.00
C ARG A 85 -3.99 18.16 -11.02
N THR A 86 -2.78 17.63 -10.86
CA THR A 86 -1.55 18.43 -10.90
C THR A 86 -1.39 19.14 -12.23
N ARG A 87 -1.68 18.48 -13.35
CA ARG A 87 -1.66 19.11 -14.68
C ARG A 87 -2.65 20.27 -14.77
N ILE A 88 -3.90 20.08 -14.31
CA ILE A 88 -4.92 21.15 -14.31
C ILE A 88 -4.43 22.35 -13.49
N LEU A 89 -3.86 22.11 -12.30
CA LEU A 89 -3.31 23.18 -11.46
C LEU A 89 -2.20 23.95 -12.17
N LEU A 90 -1.29 23.27 -12.86
CA LEU A 90 -0.21 23.90 -13.61
C LEU A 90 -0.72 24.64 -14.86
N ASP A 91 -1.72 24.10 -15.55
CA ASP A 91 -2.37 24.75 -16.70
C ASP A 91 -2.99 26.11 -16.28
N MET A 92 -3.60 26.18 -15.08
CA MET A 92 -4.18 27.42 -14.54
C MET A 92 -3.13 28.52 -14.28
N LEU A 93 -1.85 28.17 -14.16
CA LEU A 93 -0.76 29.13 -14.02
C LEU A 93 -0.35 29.76 -15.37
N GLY A 94 -0.91 29.31 -16.49
CA GLY A 94 -0.76 29.96 -17.79
C GLY A 94 0.66 29.93 -18.37
N HIS A 95 1.44 28.88 -18.08
CA HIS A 95 2.80 28.71 -18.59
C HIS A 95 3.02 27.29 -19.15
N GLU A 96 4.05 27.12 -19.98
CA GLU A 96 4.51 25.79 -20.39
C GLU A 96 5.20 25.09 -19.22
N HIS A 97 4.76 23.87 -18.92
CA HIS A 97 5.22 23.11 -17.76
C HIS A 97 5.50 21.66 -18.11
N VAL A 98 6.24 20.98 -17.23
CA VAL A 98 6.75 19.61 -17.44
C VAL A 98 5.64 18.59 -17.79
N LEU A 99 4.47 18.67 -17.17
CA LEU A 99 3.35 17.74 -17.47
C LEU A 99 2.69 17.93 -18.85
N ARG A 100 3.06 18.94 -19.65
CA ARG A 100 2.72 19.05 -21.09
C ARG A 100 3.71 18.32 -21.99
N SER A 101 4.90 18.00 -21.48
CA SER A 101 5.89 17.21 -22.21
C SER A 101 5.42 15.77 -22.41
N ASP A 102 6.02 15.12 -23.40
CA ASP A 102 5.97 13.68 -23.60
C ASP A 102 6.79 12.91 -22.54
N LYS A 103 7.48 13.61 -21.63
CA LYS A 103 8.33 13.04 -20.57
C LYS A 103 8.21 13.83 -19.26
N HIS A 104 8.05 13.11 -18.15
CA HIS A 104 7.95 13.69 -16.80
C HIS A 104 8.34 12.67 -15.71
N PRO A 105 9.53 12.03 -15.79
CA PRO A 105 9.89 10.94 -14.89
C PRO A 105 10.00 11.37 -13.42
N ILE A 106 10.37 12.63 -13.16
CA ILE A 106 10.48 13.17 -11.80
C ILE A 106 9.09 13.23 -11.17
N GLU A 107 8.11 13.82 -11.87
CA GLU A 107 6.74 13.97 -11.39
C GLU A 107 6.07 12.61 -11.19
N SER A 108 6.34 11.64 -12.07
CA SER A 108 5.88 10.27 -11.94
C SER A 108 6.36 9.61 -10.65
N ILE A 109 7.65 9.74 -10.33
CA ILE A 109 8.24 9.17 -9.10
C ILE A 109 7.71 9.90 -7.87
N LEU A 110 7.68 11.22 -7.91
CA LEU A 110 7.20 12.03 -6.78
C LEU A 110 5.72 11.80 -6.48
N ALA A 111 4.87 11.53 -7.48
CA ALA A 111 3.47 11.19 -7.25
C ALA A 111 3.30 9.87 -6.47
N VAL A 112 4.13 8.86 -6.77
CA VAL A 112 4.14 7.60 -6.01
C VAL A 112 4.68 7.82 -4.59
N PHE A 113 5.72 8.66 -4.45
CA PHE A 113 6.28 9.00 -3.14
C PHE A 113 5.27 9.74 -2.25
N ASP A 114 4.60 10.75 -2.80
CA ASP A 114 3.52 11.50 -2.13
C ASP A 114 2.43 10.55 -1.61
N ALA A 115 1.96 9.62 -2.46
CA ALA A 115 0.96 8.63 -2.08
C ALA A 115 1.43 7.72 -0.93
N GLY A 116 2.68 7.28 -0.96
CA GLY A 116 3.29 6.46 0.11
C GLY A 116 3.35 7.20 1.45
N LEU A 117 3.75 8.47 1.46
CA LEU A 117 3.83 9.27 2.67
C LEU A 117 2.45 9.50 3.31
N VAL A 118 1.45 9.82 2.48
CA VAL A 118 0.06 10.02 2.92
C VAL A 118 -0.48 8.75 3.56
N VAL A 119 -0.24 7.60 2.93
CA VAL A 119 -0.67 6.29 3.44
C VAL A 119 -0.02 5.96 4.78
N GLU A 120 1.28 6.20 4.95
CA GLU A 120 1.97 5.91 6.22
C GLU A 120 1.42 6.79 7.35
N ASN A 121 1.17 8.09 7.10
CA ASN A 121 0.52 8.95 8.08
C ASN A 121 -0.88 8.44 8.48
N MET A 122 -1.68 7.99 7.50
CA MET A 122 -3.00 7.41 7.76
C MET A 122 -2.91 6.12 8.59
N ILE A 123 -1.91 5.27 8.32
CA ILE A 123 -1.65 4.05 9.10
C ILE A 123 -1.31 4.39 10.54
N ILE A 124 -0.41 5.35 10.78
CA ILE A 124 -0.03 5.77 12.13
C ILE A 124 -1.24 6.37 12.88
N ALA A 125 -2.06 7.18 12.20
CA ALA A 125 -3.27 7.75 12.78
C ALA A 125 -4.29 6.65 13.16
N ALA A 126 -4.52 5.67 12.27
CA ALA A 126 -5.38 4.53 12.56
C ALA A 126 -4.87 3.71 13.76
N GLU A 127 -3.56 3.45 13.83
CA GLU A 127 -2.91 2.77 14.96
C GLU A 127 -3.08 3.56 16.28
N ALA A 128 -2.95 4.90 16.24
CA ALA A 128 -3.15 5.78 17.40
C ALA A 128 -4.60 5.76 17.91
N LEU A 129 -5.56 5.58 17.00
CA LEU A 129 -6.99 5.44 17.30
C LEU A 129 -7.38 4.00 17.71
N GLY A 130 -6.41 3.08 17.81
CA GLY A 130 -6.61 1.69 18.21
C GLY A 130 -7.08 0.75 17.09
N LEU A 131 -7.21 1.25 15.87
CA LEU A 131 -7.61 0.47 14.70
C LEU A 131 -6.45 -0.33 14.13
N GLY A 132 -6.77 -1.35 13.33
CA GLY A 132 -5.81 -2.10 12.52
C GLY A 132 -5.88 -1.67 11.06
N SER A 133 -4.80 -1.90 10.31
CA SER A 133 -4.77 -1.62 8.88
C SER A 133 -3.95 -2.63 8.08
N VAL A 134 -4.23 -2.73 6.78
CA VAL A 134 -3.42 -3.48 5.82
C VAL A 134 -3.47 -2.83 4.44
N ILE A 135 -2.33 -2.87 3.75
CA ILE A 135 -2.19 -2.47 2.35
C ILE A 135 -2.38 -3.71 1.48
N LEU A 136 -3.17 -3.57 0.41
CA LEU A 136 -3.30 -4.55 -0.66
C LEU A 136 -2.78 -3.95 -1.97
N ASP A 137 -1.99 -4.72 -2.70
CA ASP A 137 -1.32 -4.38 -3.97
C ASP A 137 -2.18 -4.67 -5.21
N CYS A 138 -3.33 -5.32 -5.04
CA CYS A 138 -4.25 -5.67 -6.12
C CYS A 138 -4.63 -4.50 -7.06
N PRO A 139 -4.71 -3.21 -6.67
CA PRO A 139 -5.09 -2.17 -7.61
C PRO A 139 -4.08 -1.94 -8.71
N LEU A 140 -2.78 -2.08 -8.43
CA LEU A 140 -1.76 -1.93 -9.45
C LEU A 140 -1.70 -3.18 -10.35
N ILE A 141 -1.89 -4.36 -9.76
CA ILE A 141 -1.96 -5.64 -10.50
C ILE A 141 -3.13 -5.62 -11.49
N GLU A 142 -4.29 -5.16 -11.03
CA GLU A 142 -5.56 -5.09 -11.78
C GLU A 142 -5.84 -3.66 -12.30
N CYS A 143 -4.78 -2.89 -12.60
CA CYS A 143 -4.86 -1.44 -12.86
C CYS A 143 -5.92 -1.01 -13.88
N LYS A 144 -6.12 -1.78 -14.96
CA LYS A 144 -7.17 -1.51 -15.95
C LYS A 144 -8.56 -1.65 -15.34
N ARG A 145 -8.83 -2.76 -14.65
CA ARG A 145 -10.13 -3.04 -14.03
C ARG A 145 -10.46 -2.03 -12.93
N PHE A 146 -9.46 -1.64 -12.13
CA PHE A 146 -9.63 -0.56 -11.15
C PHE A 146 -9.90 0.78 -11.82
N SER A 147 -9.18 1.11 -12.90
CA SER A 147 -9.41 2.37 -13.61
C SER A 147 -10.80 2.45 -14.22
N GLU A 148 -11.30 1.36 -14.77
CA GLU A 148 -12.67 1.25 -15.28
C GLU A 148 -13.71 1.33 -14.14
N LEU A 149 -13.52 0.56 -13.06
CA LEU A 149 -14.46 0.48 -11.94
C LEU A 149 -14.64 1.82 -11.20
N PHE A 150 -13.58 2.63 -11.14
CA PHE A 150 -13.56 3.93 -10.48
C PHE A 150 -13.56 5.10 -11.46
N GLU A 151 -13.75 4.85 -12.75
CA GLU A 151 -13.81 5.87 -13.81
C GLU A 151 -12.61 6.83 -13.76
N LEU A 152 -11.41 6.29 -13.50
CA LEU A 152 -10.21 7.08 -13.30
C LEU A 152 -9.80 7.77 -14.61
N PRO A 153 -9.61 9.10 -14.63
CA PRO A 153 -9.21 9.79 -15.84
C PRO A 153 -7.73 9.52 -16.14
N LYS A 154 -7.35 9.79 -17.40
CA LYS A 154 -5.95 9.72 -17.81
C LYS A 154 -5.06 10.58 -16.91
N GLY A 155 -3.96 10.00 -16.44
CA GLY A 155 -3.06 10.63 -15.48
C GLY A 155 -3.33 10.26 -14.02
N VAL A 156 -4.35 9.44 -13.74
CA VAL A 156 -4.63 8.88 -12.42
C VAL A 156 -4.35 7.38 -12.46
N THR A 157 -3.45 6.91 -11.59
CA THR A 157 -3.03 5.51 -11.54
C THR A 157 -3.36 4.92 -10.18
N PRO A 158 -4.18 3.84 -10.11
CA PRO A 158 -4.47 3.16 -8.86
C PRO A 158 -3.22 2.41 -8.37
N LEU A 159 -2.79 2.67 -7.13
CA LEU A 159 -1.57 2.08 -6.56
C LEU A 159 -1.91 0.97 -5.57
N ILE A 160 -2.69 1.28 -4.54
CA ILE A 160 -2.97 0.35 -3.45
C ILE A 160 -4.38 0.55 -2.86
N LEU A 161 -4.89 -0.48 -2.20
CA LEU A 161 -6.00 -0.35 -1.27
C LEU A 161 -5.44 -0.31 0.15
N LEU A 162 -5.88 0.68 0.93
CA LEU A 162 -5.71 0.72 2.37
C LEU A 162 -7.03 0.29 3.03
N CYS A 163 -7.01 -0.87 3.67
CA CYS A 163 -8.12 -1.37 4.48
C CYS A 163 -7.87 -1.04 5.95
N ILE A 164 -8.89 -0.50 6.63
CA ILE A 164 -8.84 -0.11 8.04
C ILE A 164 -10.06 -0.70 8.75
N GLY A 165 -9.88 -1.20 9.97
CA GLY A 165 -11.00 -1.70 10.77
C GLY A 165 -10.61 -2.09 12.19
N GLU A 166 -11.60 -2.51 12.98
CA GLU A 166 -11.36 -3.04 14.32
C GLU A 166 -10.56 -4.35 14.24
N ARG A 167 -9.57 -4.51 15.13
CA ARG A 167 -8.67 -5.67 15.12
C ARG A 167 -9.41 -6.94 15.54
N GLY A 168 -9.49 -7.91 14.62
CA GLY A 168 -9.93 -9.28 14.90
C GLY A 168 -8.80 -10.22 15.29
N GLU A 169 -7.56 -9.74 15.30
CA GLU A 169 -6.37 -10.51 15.61
C GLU A 169 -5.26 -9.65 16.22
N VAL A 170 -4.29 -10.32 16.84
CA VAL A 170 -3.07 -9.70 17.35
C VAL A 170 -1.87 -10.52 16.86
N PRO A 171 -1.45 -10.35 15.59
CA PRO A 171 -0.31 -11.10 15.06
C PRO A 171 0.99 -10.74 15.81
N PRO A 172 1.98 -11.64 15.84
CA PRO A 172 3.30 -11.31 16.34
C PRO A 172 3.97 -10.23 15.47
N LEU A 173 5.03 -9.61 15.99
CA LEU A 173 5.89 -8.79 15.14
C LEU A 173 6.69 -9.70 14.22
N ARG A 174 6.74 -9.33 12.95
CA ARG A 174 7.56 -10.04 11.95
C ARG A 174 8.94 -9.42 11.90
N PRO A 175 10.00 -10.22 11.72
CA PRO A 175 11.36 -9.71 11.65
C PRO A 175 11.50 -8.69 10.51
N ARG A 176 12.52 -7.84 10.62
CA ARG A 176 12.97 -6.93 9.57
C ARG A 176 14.38 -7.33 9.18
N LEU A 177 14.81 -6.90 7.99
CA LEU A 177 16.20 -7.01 7.62
C LEU A 177 17.09 -6.40 8.71
N PRO A 178 18.28 -6.95 8.97
CA PRO A 178 19.25 -6.37 9.87
C PRO A 178 19.51 -4.90 9.50
N ILE A 179 19.57 -4.02 10.50
CA ILE A 179 19.60 -2.57 10.27
C ILE A 179 20.86 -2.14 9.51
N ASP A 180 21.97 -2.83 9.71
CA ASP A 180 23.25 -2.63 9.04
C ASP A 180 23.26 -3.08 7.57
N GLN A 181 22.22 -3.78 7.11
CA GLN A 181 21.97 -4.11 5.70
C GLN A 181 21.02 -3.11 5.00
N ILE A 182 20.51 -2.11 5.73
CA ILE A 182 19.62 -1.06 5.22
C ILE A 182 20.20 0.34 5.43
N PHE A 183 20.76 0.59 6.60
CA PHE A 183 21.30 1.88 7.01
C PHE A 183 22.82 1.89 6.84
N HIS A 184 23.28 2.69 5.89
CA HIS A 184 24.70 2.83 5.56
C HIS A 184 25.15 4.27 5.71
N ILE A 185 26.42 4.48 6.06
CA ILE A 185 27.02 5.80 6.24
C ILE A 185 27.78 6.16 4.96
N ASP A 186 27.49 7.35 4.41
CA ASP A 186 28.11 7.99 3.24
C ASP A 186 28.00 7.27 1.88
N LYS A 187 27.98 5.93 1.84
CA LYS A 187 27.94 5.13 0.62
C LYS A 187 27.14 3.84 0.82
N TYR A 188 26.79 3.19 -0.29
CA TYR A 188 26.17 1.87 -0.26
C TYR A 188 27.14 0.85 0.38
N GLY A 189 26.65 0.15 1.41
CA GLY A 189 27.40 -0.86 2.15
C GLY A 189 27.51 -2.18 1.40
N GLU A 190 28.44 -3.03 1.83
CA GLU A 190 28.53 -4.39 1.33
C GLU A 190 27.31 -5.20 1.81
N VAL A 191 26.74 -6.01 0.90
CA VAL A 191 25.67 -6.94 1.24
C VAL A 191 26.31 -8.22 1.79
N LEU A 192 26.05 -8.50 3.07
CA LEU A 192 26.58 -9.66 3.75
C LEU A 192 25.61 -10.83 3.58
N GLU A 193 25.91 -11.75 2.66
CA GLU A 193 25.06 -12.92 2.38
C GLU A 193 24.71 -13.73 3.65
N GLU A 194 25.67 -13.88 4.57
CA GLU A 194 25.46 -14.57 5.84
C GLU A 194 24.33 -13.93 6.67
N LYS A 195 24.30 -12.60 6.77
CA LYS A 195 23.25 -11.85 7.47
C LYS A 195 21.88 -12.01 6.80
N LEU A 196 21.86 -12.08 5.48
CA LEU A 196 20.62 -12.35 4.74
C LEU A 196 20.13 -13.79 4.94
N ARG A 197 21.04 -14.77 5.04
CA ARG A 197 20.68 -16.16 5.35
C ARG A 197 20.14 -16.28 6.78
N GLU A 198 20.80 -15.67 7.76
CA GLU A 198 20.30 -15.58 9.15
C GLU A 198 18.89 -14.97 9.20
N TYR A 199 18.66 -13.89 8.46
CA TYR A 199 17.34 -13.26 8.35
C TYR A 199 16.29 -14.19 7.75
N LEU A 200 16.61 -14.93 6.67
CA LEU A 200 15.67 -15.88 6.06
C LEU A 200 15.29 -17.01 7.03
N GLU A 201 16.24 -17.52 7.81
CA GLU A 201 15.97 -18.52 8.85
C GLU A 201 15.08 -17.97 9.97
N GLU A 202 15.38 -16.76 10.45
CA GLU A 202 14.57 -16.09 11.47
C GLU A 202 13.15 -15.81 10.97
N LEU A 203 13.02 -15.38 9.72
CA LEU A 203 11.75 -15.16 9.05
C LEU A 203 10.93 -16.45 8.97
N GLU A 204 11.51 -17.56 8.49
CA GLU A 204 10.80 -18.85 8.45
C GLU A 204 10.28 -19.24 9.84
N ARG A 205 11.14 -19.21 10.87
CA ARG A 205 10.76 -19.55 12.25
C ARG A 205 9.59 -18.72 12.76
N HIS A 206 9.63 -17.40 12.59
CA HIS A 206 8.56 -16.51 13.06
C HIS A 206 7.24 -16.72 12.32
N MET A 207 7.32 -16.97 11.01
CA MET A 207 6.13 -17.18 10.19
C MET A 207 5.50 -18.55 10.45
N GLU A 208 6.30 -19.55 10.82
CA GLU A 208 5.84 -20.86 11.31
C GLU A 208 5.13 -20.74 12.66
N ILE A 209 5.66 -19.96 13.61
CA ILE A 209 5.00 -19.67 14.90
C ILE A 209 3.62 -19.00 14.69
N GLU A 210 3.51 -18.09 13.72
CA GLU A 210 2.23 -17.45 13.36
C GLU A 210 1.30 -18.40 12.57
N ASN A 211 1.81 -19.54 12.09
CA ASN A 211 1.16 -20.41 11.11
C ASN A 211 0.70 -19.60 9.87
N TYR A 212 1.54 -18.67 9.42
CA TYR A 212 1.16 -17.58 8.52
C TYR A 212 0.50 -18.07 7.23
N VAL A 213 1.14 -19.03 6.56
CA VAL A 213 0.72 -19.46 5.22
C VAL A 213 -0.65 -20.13 5.29
N ARG A 214 -0.84 -21.07 6.21
CA ARG A 214 -2.13 -21.71 6.42
C ARG A 214 -3.19 -20.71 6.85
N LYS A 215 -2.84 -19.78 7.75
CA LYS A 215 -3.76 -18.77 8.29
C LYS A 215 -4.27 -17.79 7.22
N TYR A 216 -3.40 -17.26 6.37
CA TYR A 216 -3.74 -16.16 5.45
C TYR A 216 -3.88 -16.59 3.99
N ALA A 217 -3.14 -17.63 3.56
CA ALA A 217 -3.21 -18.16 2.20
C ALA A 217 -4.00 -19.48 2.11
N GLY A 218 -4.28 -20.15 3.24
CA GLY A 218 -5.01 -21.42 3.24
C GLY A 218 -4.20 -22.60 2.69
N MET A 219 -2.88 -22.45 2.56
CA MET A 219 -1.98 -23.46 2.00
C MET A 219 -1.15 -24.12 3.09
N ASP A 220 -0.82 -25.40 2.92
CA ASP A 220 0.06 -26.15 3.82
C ASP A 220 1.49 -26.13 3.27
N LEU A 221 2.13 -24.95 3.36
CA LEU A 221 3.52 -24.72 2.93
C LEU A 221 4.29 -23.97 4.00
N LYS A 222 5.62 -24.18 4.01
CA LYS A 222 6.57 -23.31 4.69
C LYS A 222 6.56 -21.91 4.10
N TYR A 223 6.94 -20.90 4.89
CA TYR A 223 6.82 -19.52 4.47
C TYR A 223 7.75 -19.16 3.31
N LEU A 224 8.99 -19.65 3.32
CA LEU A 224 9.96 -19.45 2.25
C LEU A 224 9.55 -20.17 0.96
N ASP A 225 8.88 -21.31 1.04
CA ASP A 225 8.32 -21.99 -0.14
C ASP A 225 7.13 -21.22 -0.71
N TYR A 226 6.27 -20.70 0.16
CA TYR A 226 5.21 -19.77 -0.24
C TYR A 226 5.78 -18.50 -0.88
N LEU A 227 6.86 -17.94 -0.33
CA LEU A 227 7.53 -16.77 -0.90
C LEU A 227 8.07 -17.08 -2.30
N ARG A 228 8.78 -18.21 -2.48
CA ARG A 228 9.25 -18.68 -3.78
C ARG A 228 8.12 -18.73 -4.80
N LEU A 229 7.02 -19.38 -4.45
CA LEU A 229 5.82 -19.47 -5.30
C LEU A 229 5.27 -18.09 -5.68
N LYS A 230 5.15 -17.17 -4.71
CA LYS A 230 4.60 -15.82 -4.94
C LYS A 230 5.51 -14.93 -5.77
N THR A 231 6.82 -15.20 -5.77
CA THR A 231 7.82 -14.44 -6.51
C THR A 231 8.31 -15.15 -7.78
N GLU A 232 7.74 -16.31 -8.10
CA GLU A 232 8.16 -17.11 -9.24
C GLU A 232 7.81 -16.39 -10.55
N LEU A 233 8.80 -16.31 -11.45
CA LEU A 233 8.60 -15.71 -12.77
C LEU A 233 7.94 -16.72 -13.72
N THR A 234 6.61 -16.75 -13.70
CA THR A 234 5.79 -17.57 -14.60
C THR A 234 5.47 -16.82 -15.90
N ASN A 235 5.02 -17.54 -16.95
CA ASN A 235 4.54 -16.91 -18.18
C ASN A 235 3.34 -15.98 -17.95
N GLU A 236 2.48 -16.32 -16.98
CA GLU A 236 1.37 -15.48 -16.56
C GLU A 236 1.85 -14.19 -15.90
N SER A 237 2.80 -14.28 -14.96
CA SER A 237 3.37 -13.08 -14.31
C SER A 237 4.04 -12.14 -15.31
N LYS A 238 4.71 -12.67 -16.34
CA LYS A 238 5.28 -11.86 -17.43
C LYS A 238 4.20 -11.11 -18.19
N LYS A 239 3.10 -11.79 -18.55
CA LYS A 239 1.96 -11.17 -19.23
C LYS A 239 1.35 -10.05 -18.39
N VAL A 240 1.13 -10.29 -17.09
CA VAL A 240 0.63 -9.28 -16.15
C VAL A 240 1.59 -8.08 -16.10
N ASN A 241 2.90 -8.32 -16.01
CA ASN A 241 3.91 -7.25 -16.01
C ASN A 241 3.87 -6.41 -17.28
N ASP A 242 3.72 -7.02 -18.46
CA ASP A 242 3.60 -6.31 -19.74
C ASP A 242 2.35 -5.42 -19.78
N GLU A 243 1.24 -5.92 -19.24
CA GLU A 243 -0.01 -5.15 -19.15
C GLU A 243 0.10 -3.96 -18.19
N ILE A 244 0.70 -4.15 -17.02
CA ILE A 244 0.98 -3.08 -16.05
C ILE A 244 1.93 -2.06 -16.68
N GLN A 245 3.02 -2.51 -17.33
CA GLN A 245 3.97 -1.61 -17.97
C GLN A 245 3.30 -0.74 -19.04
N LYS A 246 2.45 -1.34 -19.88
CA LYS A 246 1.67 -0.60 -20.88
C LYS A 246 0.77 0.44 -20.20
N PHE A 247 0.02 0.03 -19.18
CA PHE A 247 -0.87 0.92 -18.44
C PHE A 247 -0.10 2.10 -17.81
N LEU A 248 1.03 1.83 -17.17
CA LEU A 248 1.87 2.85 -16.53
C LEU A 248 2.42 3.84 -17.57
N LYS A 249 2.84 3.38 -18.75
CA LYS A 249 3.29 4.28 -19.83
C LYS A 249 2.21 5.25 -20.30
N GLU A 250 0.96 4.83 -20.25
CA GLU A 250 -0.18 5.65 -20.67
C GLU A 250 -0.65 6.63 -19.58
N ASN A 251 -0.52 6.25 -18.30
CA ASN A 251 -1.20 6.92 -17.19
C ASN A 251 -0.31 7.49 -16.09
N LEU A 252 0.99 7.14 -16.02
CA LEU A 252 1.87 7.63 -14.96
C LEU A 252 3.29 7.91 -15.43
N ILE A 253 3.95 6.95 -16.06
CA ILE A 253 5.38 6.99 -16.36
C ILE A 253 5.56 7.43 -17.81
N LYS A 254 6.01 8.67 -18.00
CA LYS A 254 6.50 9.14 -19.28
C LYS A 254 7.99 9.44 -19.19
N THR A 255 8.79 8.67 -19.93
CA THR A 255 10.27 8.66 -19.89
C THR A 255 10.86 8.93 -21.26
#